data_AF-A0A381FII6-F1
#
_entry.id   AF-A0A381FII6-F1
#
_cell.length_a   1.000
_cell.length_b   1.000
_cell.length_c   1.000
_cell.angle_alpha   90.00
_cell.angle_beta   90.00
_cell.angle_gamma   90.00
#
_symmetry.space_group_name_H-M   'P 1'
#
loop_
_entity.id
_entity.type
_entity.pdbx_description
1 polymer ?
#
loop_
_entity_poly.entity_id
_entity_poly.type
_entity_poly.pdbx_seq_one_letter_code
_entity_poly.pdbx_strand_id
1 'polypeptide(L)'
;MDINFDGLEDFVIANYLGGNAGTLYAYFIQDKDGKFKIDHYLTDQVRFFPRNIDFKNKTLTFLHLSGCCSQVNFKIQLQNSNKWKQTFYEEKPL
;
A
#
# COMPACT_ATOMS: atom_id res chain seq x y z
N MET A 1 -11.10 -5.59 3.10
CA MET A 1 -10.93 -4.58 2.05
C MET A 1 -10.22 -5.26 0.89
N ASP A 2 -10.69 -5.14 -0.34
CA ASP A 2 -10.03 -5.74 -1.51
C ASP A 2 -8.87 -4.85 -2.01
N ILE A 3 -7.64 -5.14 -1.58
CA ILE A 3 -6.42 -4.38 -1.88
C ILE A 3 -5.85 -4.75 -3.26
N ASN A 4 -5.96 -6.01 -3.66
CA ASN A 4 -5.41 -6.52 -4.91
C ASN A 4 -6.44 -6.55 -6.06
N PHE A 5 -7.66 -6.06 -5.84
CA PHE A 5 -8.74 -5.91 -6.82
C PHE A 5 -9.20 -7.24 -7.43
N ASP A 6 -9.21 -8.31 -6.63
CA ASP A 6 -9.61 -9.64 -7.07
C ASP A 6 -11.03 -10.04 -6.64
N GLY A 7 -11.72 -9.16 -5.89
CA GLY A 7 -13.07 -9.37 -5.39
C GLY A 7 -13.15 -10.18 -4.09
N LEU A 8 -12.02 -10.56 -3.50
CA LEU A 8 -11.93 -11.19 -2.19
C LEU A 8 -11.55 -10.15 -1.12
N GLU A 9 -11.85 -10.47 0.14
CA GLU A 9 -11.58 -9.56 1.24
C GLU A 9 -10.16 -9.75 1.77
N ASP A 10 -9.33 -8.71 1.71
CA ASP A 10 -8.03 -8.68 2.37
C ASP A 10 -8.10 -7.98 3.73
N PHE A 11 -7.04 -8.11 4.52
CA PHE A 11 -6.87 -7.28 5.71
C PHE A 11 -5.48 -6.68 5.83
N VAL A 12 -5.45 -5.53 6.50
CA VAL A 12 -4.24 -4.74 6.73
C VAL A 12 -4.14 -4.48 8.23
N ILE A 13 -3.01 -4.85 8.83
CA ILE A 13 -2.78 -4.66 10.26
C ILE A 13 -1.74 -3.57 10.48
N ALA A 14 -1.96 -2.73 11.49
CA ALA A 14 -0.91 -1.91 12.06
C ALA A 14 0.15 -2.86 12.66
N ASN A 15 1.33 -2.89 12.06
CA ASN A 15 2.37 -3.86 12.40
C ASN A 15 3.44 -3.24 13.31
N TYR A 16 3.82 -1.99 13.05
CA TYR A 16 4.91 -1.33 13.76
C TYR A 16 4.67 0.17 13.89
N LEU A 17 5.06 0.76 15.02
CA LEU A 17 5.11 2.21 15.18
C LEU A 17 6.47 2.69 14.65
N GLY A 18 6.48 3.17 13.40
CA GLY A 18 7.65 3.62 12.63
C GLY A 18 8.37 4.86 13.15
N GLY A 19 8.13 5.29 14.38
CA GLY A 19 8.60 6.57 14.91
C GLY A 19 8.11 7.73 14.03
N ASN A 20 9.05 8.46 13.43
CA ASN A 20 8.77 9.63 12.59
C ASN A 20 8.01 9.31 11.30
N ALA A 21 8.01 8.07 10.84
CA ALA A 21 7.26 7.63 9.65
C ALA A 21 5.77 7.33 9.95
N GLY A 22 5.37 7.38 11.23
CA GLY A 22 4.03 6.97 11.66
C GLY A 22 3.85 5.45 11.69
N THR A 23 2.59 5.01 11.74
CA THR A 23 2.24 3.58 11.75
C THR A 23 2.61 2.93 10.42
N LEU A 24 3.29 1.79 10.49
CA LEU A 24 3.62 0.94 9.37
C LEU A 24 2.72 -0.30 9.39
N TYR A 25 2.34 -0.76 8.20
CA TYR A 25 1.28 -1.71 7.99
C TYR A 25 1.79 -2.97 7.30
N ALA A 26 1.22 -4.11 7.69
CA ALA A 26 1.40 -5.39 7.01
C ALA A 26 0.11 -5.79 6.31
N TYR A 27 0.27 -6.38 5.12
CA TYR A 27 -0.80 -6.68 4.17
C TYR A 27 -0.96 -8.18 4.01
N PHE A 28 -2.19 -8.65 4.19
CA PHE A 28 -2.54 -10.07 4.10
C PHE A 28 -3.66 -10.24 3.08
N ILE A 29 -3.32 -10.90 1.98
CA ILE A 29 -4.17 -11.09 0.81
C ILE A 29 -4.87 -12.44 0.91
N GLN A 30 -6.19 -12.45 0.72
CA GLN A 30 -6.98 -13.68 0.74
C GLN A 30 -6.78 -14.46 -0.58
N ASP A 31 -6.62 -15.77 -0.50
CA ASP A 31 -6.68 -16.64 -1.67
C ASP A 31 -8.06 -17.30 -1.82
N LYS A 32 -8.27 -17.99 -2.94
CA LYS A 32 -9.54 -18.65 -3.28
C LYS A 32 -9.96 -19.75 -2.30
N ASP A 33 -9.02 -20.25 -1.49
CA ASP A 33 -9.29 -21.24 -0.45
C ASP A 33 -9.60 -20.58 0.91
N GLY A 34 -9.70 -19.24 0.94
CA GLY A 34 -9.95 -18.45 2.14
C GLY A 34 -8.73 -18.27 3.04
N LYS A 35 -7.52 -18.65 2.59
CA LYS A 35 -6.29 -18.49 3.35
C LYS A 35 -5.67 -17.14 3.08
N PHE A 36 -5.03 -16.57 4.10
CA PHE A 36 -4.37 -15.28 3.99
C PHE A 36 -2.86 -15.41 3.86
N LYS A 37 -2.28 -14.73 2.87
CA LYS A 37 -0.85 -14.72 2.60
C LYS A 37 -0.32 -13.29 2.67
N ILE A 38 0.86 -13.12 3.25
CA ILE A 38 1.51 -11.82 3.31
C ILE A 38 1.89 -11.34 1.91
N ASP A 39 1.53 -10.09 1.57
CA ASP A 39 2.09 -9.41 0.40
C ASP A 39 3.39 -8.72 0.83
N HIS A 40 4.52 -9.32 0.45
CA HIS A 40 5.85 -8.83 0.80
C HIS A 40 6.18 -7.48 0.16
N TYR A 41 5.68 -7.18 -1.03
CA TYR A 41 5.95 -5.87 -1.64
C TYR A 41 5.27 -4.77 -0.85
N LEU A 42 3.97 -4.94 -0.55
CA LEU A 42 3.20 -3.96 0.21
C LEU A 42 3.67 -3.88 1.68
N THR A 43 4.07 -5.00 2.28
CA THR A 43 4.46 -5.05 3.71
C THR A 43 5.90 -4.59 3.95
N ASP A 44 6.84 -4.94 3.07
CA ASP A 44 8.26 -4.73 3.33
C ASP A 44 8.80 -3.48 2.61
N GLN A 45 8.23 -3.11 1.46
CA GLN A 45 8.69 -1.96 0.66
C GLN A 45 7.78 -0.74 0.78
N VAL A 46 6.46 -0.93 0.65
CA VAL A 46 5.50 0.20 0.67
C VAL A 46 5.18 0.63 2.09
N ARG A 47 4.75 -0.30 2.96
CA ARG A 47 4.55 -0.16 4.42
C ARG A 47 3.52 0.88 4.90
N PHE A 48 3.07 1.82 4.07
CA PHE A 48 2.11 2.85 4.45
C PHE A 48 0.69 2.40 4.15
N PHE A 49 -0.31 2.94 4.86
CA PHE A 49 -1.71 2.72 4.52
C PHE A 49 -2.14 3.61 3.33
N PRO A 50 -2.92 3.10 2.36
CA PRO A 50 -3.34 3.90 1.21
C PRO A 50 -4.28 5.01 1.65
N ARG A 51 -4.04 6.22 1.13
CA ARG A 51 -4.97 7.35 1.24
C ARG A 51 -6.15 7.22 0.28
N ASN A 52 -5.94 6.55 -0.86
CA ASN A 52 -6.97 6.29 -1.85
C ASN A 52 -6.79 4.91 -2.49
N ILE A 53 -7.91 4.25 -2.75
CA ILE A 53 -8.00 2.95 -3.41
C ILE A 53 -8.91 3.13 -4.61
N ASP A 54 -8.34 3.04 -5.82
CA ASP A 54 -9.06 3.21 -7.07
C ASP A 54 -9.22 1.85 -7.76
N PHE A 55 -10.42 1.26 -7.60
CA PHE A 55 -10.79 -0.03 -8.19
C PHE A 55 -10.85 0.01 -9.72
N LYS A 56 -11.19 1.15 -10.31
CA LYS A 56 -11.33 1.28 -11.78
C LYS A 56 -9.96 1.21 -12.44
N ASN A 57 -8.98 1.93 -11.88
CA ASN A 57 -7.63 2.01 -12.43
C ASN A 57 -6.66 1.00 -11.80
N LYS A 58 -7.12 0.25 -10.78
CA LYS A 58 -6.33 -0.68 -9.97
C LYS A 58 -5.10 -0.03 -9.34
N THR A 59 -5.31 1.12 -8.71
CA THR A 59 -4.22 1.91 -8.12
C THR A 59 -4.42 2.19 -6.65
N LEU A 60 -3.30 2.22 -5.93
CA LEU A 60 -3.20 2.67 -4.54
C LEU A 60 -2.37 3.94 -4.51
N THR A 61 -2.90 4.98 -3.84
CA THR A 61 -2.18 6.23 -3.62
C THR A 61 -1.81 6.35 -2.16
N PHE A 62 -0.56 6.70 -1.88
CA PHE A 62 0.00 6.82 -0.54
C PHE A 62 0.47 8.23 -0.27
N LEU A 63 0.40 8.60 1.01
CA LEU A 63 0.91 9.84 1.53
C LEU A 63 1.66 9.56 2.82
N HIS A 64 2.92 9.98 2.91
CA HIS A 64 3.67 9.89 4.16
C HIS A 64 4.62 11.08 4.31
N LEU A 65 5.09 11.29 5.55
CA LEU A 65 6.11 12.27 5.85
C LEU A 65 7.50 11.69 5.57
N SER A 66 8.32 12.46 4.87
CA SER A 66 9.74 12.18 4.64
C SER A 66 10.57 13.16 5.47
N GLY A 67 11.30 12.62 6.45
CA GLY A 67 12.06 13.45 7.40
C GLY A 67 11.17 14.36 8.26
N CYS A 68 11.63 15.58 8.52
CA CYS A 68 10.90 16.56 9.33
C CYS A 68 9.92 17.43 8.55
N CYS A 69 10.12 17.54 7.23
CA CYS A 69 9.79 18.78 6.54
C CYS A 69 9.31 18.55 5.10
N SER A 70 9.13 17.30 4.69
CA SER A 70 8.64 16.95 3.36
C SER A 70 7.49 15.95 3.46
N GLN A 71 6.60 16.01 2.48
CA GLN A 71 5.54 15.06 2.26
C GLN A 71 5.77 14.37 0.93
N VAL A 72 5.74 13.05 0.94
CA VAL A 72 5.87 12.21 -0.25
C VAL A 72 4.51 11.65 -0.61
N ASN A 73 4.11 11.88 -1.85
CA ASN A 73 2.92 11.33 -2.47
C ASN A 73 3.35 10.41 -3.62
N PHE A 74 2.91 9.16 -3.59
CA PHE A 74 3.21 8.22 -4.65
C PHE A 74 2.04 7.32 -4.96
N LYS A 75 2.04 6.76 -6.18
CA LYS A 75 1.00 5.85 -6.66
C LYS A 75 1.63 4.59 -7.19
N ILE A 76 1.05 3.45 -6.83
CA ILE A 76 1.35 2.16 -7.44
C ILE A 76 0.10 1.62 -8.15
N GLN A 77 0.32 0.85 -9.20
CA GLN A 77 -0.72 0.19 -9.97
C GLN A 77 -0.44 -1.30 -10.06
N LEU A 78 -1.47 -2.11 -9.84
CA LEU A 78 -1.40 -3.55 -10.08
C LEU A 78 -1.42 -3.82 -11.59
N GLN A 79 -0.34 -4.40 -12.11
CA GLN A 79 -0.22 -4.77 -13.51
C GLN A 79 -0.92 -6.11 -13.78
N ASN A 80 -1.22 -6.40 -15.05
CA ASN A 80 -1.81 -7.69 -15.48
C ASN A 80 -0.95 -8.92 -15.10
N SER A 81 0.33 -8.73 -14.79
CA SER A 81 1.23 -9.75 -14.28
C SER A 81 1.07 -10.04 -12.78
N ASN A 82 0.07 -9.44 -12.12
CA ASN A 82 -0.12 -9.42 -10.67
C ASN A 82 1.11 -8.89 -9.91
N LYS A 83 1.80 -7.92 -10.53
CA LYS A 83 2.93 -7.21 -9.90
C LYS A 83 2.58 -5.75 -9.74
N TRP A 84 2.94 -5.19 -8.60
CA TRP A 84 2.84 -3.76 -8.36
C TRP A 84 3.92 -3.00 -9.11
N LYS A 85 3.55 -1.85 -9.68
CA LYS A 85 4.47 -0.91 -10.33
C LYS A 85 4.17 0.51 -9.87
N GLN A 86 5.19 1.23 -9.41
CA GLN A 86 5.07 2.66 -9.15
C GLN A 86 4.86 3.43 -10.46
N THR A 87 3.83 4.27 -10.51
CA THR A 87 3.44 5.05 -11.70
C THR A 87 3.49 6.56 -11.46
N PHE A 88 3.61 6.99 -10.21
CA PHE A 88 3.75 8.40 -9.84
C PHE A 88 4.57 8.51 -8.56
N TYR A 89 5.36 9.58 -8.46
CA TYR A 89 6.10 9.99 -7.28
C TYR A 89 6.23 11.52 -7.27
N GLU A 90 6.01 12.11 -6.12
CA GLU A 90 6.23 13.52 -5.86
C GLU A 90 6.63 13.71 -4.41
N GLU A 91 7.64 14.54 -4.17
CA GLU A 91 8.05 14.98 -2.85
C GLU A 91 7.97 16.51 -2.81
N LYS A 92 7.25 17.04 -1.82
CA LYS A 92 7.07 18.47 -1.62
C LYS A 92 7.43 18.85 -0.20
N PRO A 93 8.08 20.01 0.02
CA PRO A 93 8.18 20.59 1.36
C PRO A 93 6.80 20.76 1.99
N LEU A 94 6.72 20.58 3.31
CA LEU A 94 5.54 20.87 4.14
C LEU A 94 5.23 22.37 4.17
#